data_AF-A0A970DMQ0-F1
#
_entry.id   AF-A0A970DMQ0-F1
#
_cell.length_a   1.000
_cell.length_b   1.000
_cell.length_c   1.000
_cell.angle_alpha   90.00
_cell.angle_beta   90.00
_cell.angle_gamma   90.00
#
_symmetry.space_group_name_H-M   'P 1'
#
loop_
_entity.id
_entity.type
_entity.pdbx_description
1 polymer ?
#
loop_
_entity_poly.entity_id
_entity_poly.type
_entity_poly.pdbx_seq_one_letter_code
_entity_poly.pdbx_strand_id
1 'polypeptide(L)' 'MNNEYKIDYDMFTAQEIVQIINFFRLIEKTKYQKVDPDLLKTKYNEYRNILRNKALEKQYDKMLYEKSNVSIYQVIKSLK' A
#
# COMPACT_ATOMS: atom_id res chain seq x y z
N MET A 1 -10.51 -16.30 -6.95
CA MET A 1 -9.41 -15.37 -6.66
C MET A 1 -10.03 -14.15 -5.99
N ASN A 2 -9.67 -13.85 -4.74
CA ASN A 2 -10.20 -12.69 -4.04
C ASN A 2 -9.49 -11.43 -4.57
N ASN A 3 -10.20 -10.65 -5.37
CA ASN A 3 -9.71 -9.41 -5.96
C ASN A 3 -9.80 -8.20 -5.01
N GLU A 4 -10.22 -8.41 -3.77
CA GLU A 4 -10.60 -7.35 -2.84
C GLU A 4 -9.51 -7.08 -1.81
N TYR A 5 -9.28 -5.80 -1.51
CA TYR A 5 -8.46 -5.40 -0.38
C TYR A 5 -9.28 -5.56 0.91
N LYS A 6 -8.72 -6.30 1.87
CA LYS A 6 -9.30 -6.47 3.22
C LYS A 6 -8.88 -5.29 4.10
N ILE A 7 -9.54 -4.16 3.91
CA ILE A 7 -9.37 -2.94 4.70
C ILE A 7 -10.46 -2.89 5.77
N ASP A 8 -10.12 -2.36 6.95
CA ASP A 8 -11.10 -2.11 8.00
C ASP A 8 -11.82 -0.79 7.71
N TYR A 9 -13.06 -0.85 7.19
CA TYR A 9 -13.80 0.33 6.76
C TYR A 9 -14.36 1.16 7.93
N ASP A 10 -14.41 0.61 9.15
CA ASP A 10 -14.86 1.33 10.35
C ASP A 10 -13.72 2.18 10.94
N MET A 11 -12.48 1.74 10.75
CA MET A 11 -11.28 2.41 11.26
C MET A 11 -10.88 3.69 10.50
N PHE A 12 -11.40 3.90 9.28
CA PHE A 12 -10.95 4.95 8.37
C PHE A 12 -12.10 5.76 7.77
N THR A 13 -11.84 7.03 7.50
CA THR A 13 -12.75 7.83 6.68
C THR A 13 -12.75 7.36 5.22
N ALA A 14 -13.82 7.64 4.48
CA ALA A 14 -13.90 7.31 3.05
C ALA A 14 -12.72 7.86 2.24
N GLN A 15 -12.22 9.07 2.59
CA GLN A 15 -11.08 9.68 1.93
C GLN A 15 -9.76 8.92 2.22
N GLU A 16 -9.57 8.45 3.45
CA GLU A 16 -8.42 7.64 3.83
C GLU A 16 -8.45 6.27 3.16
N ILE A 17 -9.61 5.63 3.10
CA ILE A 17 -9.80 4.37 2.38
C ILE A 17 -9.40 4.51 0.92
N VAL A 18 -9.87 5.56 0.24
CA VAL A 18 -9.49 5.84 -1.16
C VAL A 18 -7.97 6.01 -1.30
N GLN A 19 -7.33 6.72 -0.37
CA GLN A 19 -5.87 6.90 -0.39
C GLN A 19 -5.11 5.58 -0.17
N ILE A 20 -5.55 4.74 0.77
CA ILE A 20 -4.98 3.41 1.02
C ILE A 20 -5.09 2.54 -0.24
N ILE A 21 -6.29 2.48 -0.85
CA ILE A 21 -6.53 1.71 -2.07
C ILE A 21 -5.67 2.22 -3.23
N ASN A 22 -5.58 3.54 -3.40
CA ASN A 22 -4.76 4.14 -4.46
C ASN A 22 -3.28 3.82 -4.26
N PHE A 23 -2.79 3.83 -3.01
CA PHE A 23 -1.43 3.42 -2.70
C PHE A 23 -1.18 1.95 -3.02
N PHE A 24 -2.08 1.04 -2.65
CA PHE A 24 -1.96 -0.39 -3.00
C PHE A 24 -1.89 -0.61 -4.51
N ARG A 25 -2.77 0.05 -5.28
CA ARG A 25 -2.73 0.01 -6.74
C ARG A 25 -1.42 0.54 -7.31
N LEU A 26 -0.85 1.60 -6.71
CA LEU A 26 0.43 2.14 -7.11
C LEU A 26 1.57 1.14 -6.89
N ILE A 27 1.57 0.45 -5.74
CA ILE A 27 2.55 -0.61 -5.45
C ILE A 27 2.37 -1.79 -6.41
N GLU A 28 1.14 -2.25 -6.68
CA GLU A 28 0.92 -3.35 -7.64
C GLU A 28 1.40 -3.00 -9.05
N LYS A 29 1.29 -1.73 -9.47
CA LYS A 29 1.80 -1.26 -10.77
C LYS A 29 3.32 -1.44 -10.91
N THR A 30 4.09 -1.41 -9.82
CA THR A 30 5.56 -1.56 -9.90
C THR A 30 5.98 -2.94 -10.41
N LYS A 31 5.08 -3.92 -10.36
CA LYS A 31 5.31 -5.26 -10.93
C LYS A 31 5.40 -5.25 -12.46
N TYR A 32 4.67 -4.35 -13.11
CA TYR A 32 4.49 -4.35 -14.56
C TYR A 32 5.22 -3.21 -15.25
N GLN A 33 5.50 -2.12 -14.53
CA GLN A 33 6.14 -0.93 -15.08
C GLN A 33 6.96 -0.19 -14.04
N LYS A 34 7.89 0.64 -14.52
CA LYS A 34 8.57 1.60 -13.65
C LYS A 34 7.57 2.67 -13.21
N VAL A 35 7.63 3.00 -11.93
CA VAL A 35 6.86 4.08 -11.31
C VAL A 35 7.84 5.10 -10.76
N ASP A 36 7.46 6.37 -10.83
CA ASP A 36 8.27 7.47 -10.31
C ASP A 36 8.66 7.25 -8.82
N PRO A 37 9.97 7.25 -8.48
CA PRO A 37 10.42 7.01 -7.11
C PRO A 37 9.95 8.05 -6.09
N ASP A 38 9.86 9.32 -6.47
CA ASP A 38 9.43 10.41 -5.58
C ASP A 38 7.93 10.34 -5.31
N LEU A 39 7.14 9.95 -6.31
CA LEU A 39 5.72 9.62 -6.14
C LEU A 39 5.53 8.45 -5.16
N LEU A 40 6.30 7.36 -5.31
CA LEU A 40 6.22 6.22 -4.40
C LEU A 40 6.56 6.61 -2.95
N LYS A 41 7.62 7.40 -2.75
CA LYS A 41 8.01 7.92 -1.42
C LYS A 41 6.93 8.80 -0.83
N THR A 42 6.36 9.71 -1.63
CA THR A 42 5.30 10.63 -1.20
C THR A 42 4.04 9.85 -0.78
N LYS A 43 3.55 8.95 -1.63
CA LYS A 43 2.35 8.14 -1.33
C LYS A 43 2.56 7.16 -0.19
N TYR A 44 3.77 6.63 -0.02
CA TYR A 44 4.10 5.82 1.16
C TYR A 44 4.08 6.62 2.46
N ASN A 45 4.54 7.88 2.46
CA ASN A 45 4.47 8.74 3.63
C ASN A 45 3.03 9.12 3.99
N GLU A 46 2.20 9.47 3.00
CA GLU A 46 0.75 9.68 3.19
C GLU A 46 0.09 8.44 3.80
N TYR A 47 0.32 7.27 3.21
CA TYR A 47 -0.18 5.98 3.71
C TYR A 47 0.24 5.71 5.17
N ARG A 48 1.51 5.92 5.51
CA ARG A 48 1.97 5.74 6.90
C ARG A 48 1.34 6.73 7.87
N ASN A 49 1.10 7.97 7.44
CA ASN A 49 0.46 9.00 8.25
C ASN A 49 -1.01 8.70 8.54
N ILE A 50 -1.70 7.98 7.63
CA ILE A 50 -3.06 7.47 7.83
C ILE A 50 -3.05 6.32 8.84
N LEU A 51 -2.18 5.31 8.65
CA LEU A 51 -2.21 4.12 9.50
C LEU A 51 -1.74 4.39 10.94
N ARG A 52 -0.66 5.17 11.10
CA ARG A 52 0.02 5.45 12.40
C ARG A 52 0.28 4.21 13.28
N ASN A 53 0.28 3.02 12.69
CA ASN A 53 0.33 1.75 13.39
C ASN A 53 1.17 0.75 12.59
N LYS A 54 2.29 0.33 13.19
CA LYS A 54 3.25 -0.56 12.52
C LYS A 54 2.74 -1.98 12.31
N ALA A 55 1.86 -2.47 13.18
CA ALA A 55 1.26 -3.78 13.03
C ALA A 55 0.30 -3.79 11.83
N LEU A 56 -0.48 -2.72 11.67
CA LEU A 56 -1.39 -2.56 10.55
C LEU A 56 -0.64 -2.44 9.21
N GLU A 57 0.47 -1.69 9.19
CA GLU A 57 1.36 -1.65 8.01
C GLU A 57 1.81 -3.07 7.59
N LYS A 58 2.22 -3.91 8.55
CA LYS A 58 2.67 -5.29 8.28
C LYS A 58 1.52 -6.18 7.80
N GLN A 59 0.34 -6.03 8.38
CA GLN A 59 -0.85 -6.77 7.98
C GLN A 59 -1.23 -6.46 6.53
N TYR A 60 -1.20 -5.18 6.15
CA TYR A 60 -1.52 -4.74 4.80
C TYR A 60 -0.43 -5.09 3.79
N ASP A 61 0.84 -5.04 4.16
CA ASP A 61 1.94 -5.55 3.33
C ASP A 61 1.76 -7.04 3.03
N LYS A 62 1.46 -7.85 4.06
CA LYS A 62 1.19 -9.29 3.90
C LYS A 62 0.00 -9.55 2.98
N MET A 63 -1.13 -8.87 3.22
CA MET A 63 -2.32 -8.98 2.39
C MET A 63 -2.02 -8.64 0.92
N LEU A 64 -1.29 -7.54 0.66
CA LEU A 64 -0.96 -7.14 -0.70
C LEU A 64 -0.03 -8.15 -1.38
N TYR A 65 0.93 -8.69 -0.64
CA TYR A 65 1.83 -9.73 -1.13
C TYR A 65 1.06 -11.01 -1.48
N GLU A 66 0.18 -11.49 -0.62
CA GLU A 66 -0.66 -12.68 -0.88
C GLU A 66 -1.56 -12.48 -2.12
N LYS A 67 -2.06 -11.26 -2.35
CA LYS A 67 -2.91 -10.93 -3.51
C LYS A 67 -2.13 -10.80 -4.81
N SER A 68 -0.97 -10.14 -4.78
CA SER A 68 -0.31 -9.61 -6.00
C SER A 68 1.09 -10.17 -6.25
N ASN A 69 1.68 -10.85 -5.27
CA ASN A 69 3.11 -11.17 -5.18
C ASN A 69 4.02 -9.91 -5.21
N VAL A 70 3.53 -8.79 -4.67
CA VAL A 70 4.32 -7.55 -4.49
C VAL A 70 4.27 -7.13 -3.03
N SER A 71 5.43 -6.91 -2.42
CA SER A 71 5.54 -6.39 -1.06
C SER A 71 5.80 -4.89 -1.08
N ILE A 72 5.02 -4.14 -0.31
CA ILE A 72 5.21 -2.71 -0.03
C ILE A 72 6.60 -2.52 0.56
N TYR A 73 6.99 -3.32 1.55
CA TYR A 73 8.29 -3.21 2.20
C TYR A 73 9.44 -3.37 1.21
N GLN A 74 9.41 -4.41 0.35
CA GLN A 74 10.47 -4.64 -0.63
C GLN A 74 10.56 -3.53 -1.67
N VAL A 75 9.42 -3.08 -2.18
CA VAL A 75 9.37 -1.95 -3.14
C VAL A 75 10.00 -0.72 -2.51
N ILE A 76 9.54 -0.29 -1.33
CA ILE A 76 10.08 0.91 -0.68
C ILE A 76 11.55 0.75 -0.29
N LYS A 77 11.97 -0.44 0.14
CA LYS A 77 13.38 -0.72 0.47
C LYS A 77 14.28 -0.58 -0.76
N SER A 78 13.82 -0.93 -1.96
CA SER A 78 14.59 -0.78 -3.20
C SER A 78 14.74 0.67 -3.69
N LEU A 79 14.00 1.62 -3.11
CA LEU A 79 14.10 3.05 -3.42
C LEU A 79 15.11 3.81 -2.52
N LYS A 80 15.68 3.11 -1.53
CA LYS A 80 16.71 3.61 -0.63
C LYS A 80 18.08 3.25 -1.16
#